data_AF-A0A2V8QFS8-F1
#
_entry.id   AF-A0A2V8QFS8-F1
#
_cell.length_a   1.000
_cell.length_b   1.000
_cell.length_c   1.000
_cell.angle_alpha   90.00
_cell.angle_beta   90.00
_cell.angle_gamma   90.00
#
_symmetry.space_group_name_H-M   'P 1'
#
loop_
_entity.id
_entity.type
_entity.pdbx_description
1 polymer ?
#
loop_
_entity_poly.entity_id
_entity_poly.type
_entity_poly.pdbx_seq_one_letter_code
_entity_poly.pdbx_strand_id
1 'polypeptide(L)'
;MQIRPRLEAVIEEMLDGHIMLDEALEEFEKLYIQKAYTRNKKRITHTATALGIHRNTISKRVNSYRAQERKSNRPTANHHNSKKSH
;
A
#
# COMPACT_ATOMS: atom_id res chain seq x y z
N MET A 1 3.86 23.05 -11.00
CA MET A 1 3.45 21.72 -11.49
C MET A 1 1.96 21.58 -11.20
N GLN A 2 1.12 21.39 -12.21
CA GLN A 2 -0.32 21.21 -11.97
C GLN A 2 -0.61 19.75 -11.63
N ILE A 3 -1.22 19.50 -10.48
CA ILE A 3 -1.49 18.15 -9.97
C ILE A 3 -2.69 17.51 -10.67
N ARG A 4 -3.69 18.32 -11.05
CA ARG A 4 -4.97 17.85 -11.61
C ARG A 4 -4.78 17.04 -12.91
N PRO A 5 -4.07 17.53 -13.94
CA PRO A 5 -3.91 16.75 -15.19
C PRO A 5 -3.18 15.42 -15.00
N ARG A 6 -2.25 15.36 -14.04
CA ARG A 6 -1.55 14.11 -13.71
C ARG A 6 -2.43 13.11 -12.99
N LEU A 7 -3.28 13.60 -12.10
CA LEU A 7 -4.20 12.74 -11.37
C LEU A 7 -5.32 12.24 -12.29
N GLU A 8 -5.80 13.08 -13.21
CA GLU A 8 -6.77 12.70 -14.24
C GLU A 8 -6.26 11.52 -15.09
N ALA A 9 -5.03 11.60 -15.60
CA ALA A 9 -4.44 10.49 -16.37
C ALA A 9 -4.35 9.18 -15.55
N VAL A 10 -3.97 9.25 -14.28
CA VAL A 10 -3.92 8.07 -13.40
C VAL A 10 -5.32 7.49 -13.15
N ILE A 11 -6.33 8.36 -13.00
CA ILE A 11 -7.72 7.92 -12.79
C ILE A 11 -8.26 7.24 -14.05
N GLU A 12 -7.97 7.77 -15.25
CA GLU A 12 -8.36 7.11 -16.51
C GLU A 12 -7.78 5.70 -16.59
N GLU A 13 -6.48 5.52 -16.31
CA GLU A 13 -5.84 4.19 -16.28
C GLU A 13 -6.49 3.23 -15.26
N MET A 14 -6.88 3.74 -14.07
CA MET A 14 -7.55 2.93 -13.05
C MET A 14 -8.96 2.51 -13.48
N LEU A 15 -9.69 3.40 -14.17
CA LEU A 15 -11.04 3.11 -14.68
C LEU A 15 -10.99 2.10 -15.84
N ASP A 16 -10.03 2.24 -16.74
CA ASP A 16 -9.79 1.28 -17.83
C ASP A 16 -9.43 -0.12 -17.30
N GLY A 17 -8.72 -0.17 -16.16
CA GLY A 17 -8.42 -1.40 -15.43
C GLY A 17 -9.60 -1.95 -14.61
N HIS A 18 -10.77 -1.32 -14.63
CA HIS A 18 -11.94 -1.66 -13.81
C HIS A 18 -11.66 -1.70 -12.30
N ILE A 19 -10.72 -0.88 -11.82
CA ILE A 19 -10.40 -0.77 -10.39
C ILE A 19 -11.54 -0.06 -9.67
N MET A 20 -12.03 -0.67 -8.61
CA MET A 20 -13.07 -0.06 -7.76
C MET A 20 -12.50 1.15 -7.02
N LEU A 21 -13.33 2.16 -6.77
CA LEU A 21 -12.90 3.40 -6.12
C LEU A 21 -12.23 3.14 -4.76
N ASP A 22 -12.80 2.24 -3.99
CA ASP A 22 -12.34 1.79 -2.68
C ASP A 22 -10.97 1.11 -2.75
N GLU A 23 -10.73 0.28 -3.77
CA GLU A 23 -9.42 -0.32 -4.02
C GLU A 23 -8.38 0.73 -4.45
N ALA A 24 -8.77 1.64 -5.34
CA ALA A 24 -7.91 2.73 -5.80
C ALA A 24 -7.49 3.66 -4.65
N LEU A 25 -8.43 4.00 -3.76
CA LEU A 25 -8.16 4.81 -2.57
C LEU A 25 -7.24 4.10 -1.58
N GLU A 26 -7.43 2.78 -1.37
CA GLU A 26 -6.57 2.00 -0.48
C GLU A 26 -5.12 1.95 -1.01
N GLU A 27 -4.94 1.64 -2.30
CA GLU A 27 -3.60 1.60 -2.90
C GLU A 27 -2.95 2.98 -2.99
N PHE A 28 -3.71 4.03 -3.30
CA PHE A 28 -3.20 5.40 -3.25
C PHE A 28 -2.74 5.77 -1.84
N GLU A 29 -3.56 5.54 -0.81
CA GLU A 29 -3.23 5.86 0.58
C GLU A 29 -1.96 5.12 1.02
N LYS A 30 -1.88 3.83 0.74
CA LYS A 30 -0.72 2.98 1.04
C LYS A 30 0.54 3.50 0.37
N LEU A 31 0.52 3.74 -0.95
CA LEU A 31 1.66 4.27 -1.69
C LEU A 31 2.08 5.65 -1.18
N TYR A 32 1.12 6.54 -0.92
CA TYR A 32 1.39 7.90 -0.46
C TYR A 32 2.12 7.88 0.89
N ILE A 33 1.62 7.09 1.85
CA ILE A 33 2.23 6.95 3.18
C ILE A 33 3.61 6.30 3.09
N GLN A 34 3.80 5.27 2.27
CA GLN A 34 5.11 4.62 2.09
C GLN A 34 6.15 5.57 1.50
N LYS A 35 5.78 6.37 0.50
CA LYS A 35 6.67 7.38 -0.10
C LYS A 35 7.00 8.49 0.92
N ALA A 36 6.01 8.96 1.68
CA ALA A 36 6.24 9.93 2.75
C ALA A 36 7.16 9.37 3.84
N TYR A 37 6.97 8.12 4.25
CA TYR A 37 7.82 7.45 5.23
C TYR A 37 9.26 7.30 4.75
N THR A 38 9.45 6.93 3.49
CA THR A 38 10.77 6.80 2.87
C THR A 38 11.48 8.15 2.77
N ARG A 39 10.77 9.21 2.35
CA ARG A 39 11.31 10.58 2.30
C ARG A 39 11.75 11.08 3.68
N ASN A 40 11.03 10.69 4.73
CA ASN A 40 11.33 11.04 6.12
C ASN A 40 12.33 10.08 6.80
N LYS A 41 13.21 9.41 6.03
CA LYS A 41 14.25 8.49 6.54
C LYS A 41 13.70 7.39 7.44
N LYS A 42 12.48 6.88 7.13
CA LYS A 42 11.81 5.84 7.91
C LYS A 42 11.54 6.25 9.38
N ARG A 43 11.33 7.54 9.63
CA ARG A 43 10.96 8.06 10.96
C ARG A 43 9.46 8.32 11.05
N ILE A 44 8.78 7.57 11.91
CA ILE A 44 7.32 7.65 12.10
C ILE A 44 6.90 9.06 12.53
N THR A 45 7.56 9.66 13.51
CA THR A 45 7.20 10.99 14.02
C THR A 45 7.30 12.07 12.95
N HIS A 46 8.39 12.08 12.16
CA HIS A 46 8.56 13.06 11.08
C HIS A 46 7.53 12.86 9.97
N THR A 47 7.22 11.59 9.65
CA THR A 47 6.18 11.25 8.66
C THR A 47 4.80 11.70 9.12
N ALA A 48 4.48 11.49 10.40
CA ALA A 48 3.25 11.94 11.03
C ALA A 48 3.09 13.47 10.97
N THR A 49 4.14 14.21 11.32
CA THR A 49 4.16 15.67 11.18
C THR A 49 4.01 16.12 9.74
N ALA A 50 4.70 15.48 8.79
CA ALA A 50 4.63 15.84 7.36
C ALA A 50 3.27 15.56 6.73
N LEU A 51 2.56 14.53 7.20
CA LEU A 51 1.23 14.16 6.73
C LEU A 51 0.09 14.85 7.49
N GLY A 52 0.37 15.52 8.61
CA GLY A 52 -0.66 16.08 9.50
C GLY A 52 -1.50 15.02 10.21
N ILE A 53 -0.99 13.78 10.33
CA ILE A 53 -1.69 12.64 10.91
C ILE A 53 -1.01 12.26 12.22
N HIS A 54 -1.79 11.92 13.25
CA HIS A 54 -1.24 11.51 14.53
C HIS A 54 -0.30 10.31 14.42
N ARG A 55 0.85 10.34 15.13
CA ARG A 55 1.91 9.33 14.97
C ARG A 55 1.48 7.88 15.23
N ASN A 56 0.49 7.67 16.10
CA ASN A 56 -0.04 6.32 16.37
C ASN A 56 -0.78 5.77 15.16
N THR A 57 -1.50 6.61 14.42
CA THR A 57 -2.21 6.22 13.20
C THR A 57 -1.21 5.85 12.11
N ILE A 58 -0.15 6.66 11.93
CA ILE A 58 0.94 6.33 11.00
C ILE A 58 1.65 5.04 11.41
N SER A 59 1.93 4.84 12.70
CA SER A 59 2.55 3.62 13.21
C SER A 59 1.71 2.38 12.87
N LYS A 60 0.40 2.42 13.13
CA LYS A 60 -0.53 1.32 12.78
C LYS A 60 -0.53 1.05 11.27
N ARG A 61 -0.65 2.09 10.43
CA ARG A 61 -0.68 1.96 8.97
C ARG A 61 0.61 1.39 8.41
N VAL A 62 1.76 1.94 8.77
CA VAL A 62 3.09 1.46 8.33
C VAL A 62 3.32 0.01 8.76
N ASN A 63 2.92 -0.37 9.98
CA ASN A 63 3.04 -1.75 10.45
C ASN A 63 2.12 -2.70 9.66
N SER A 64 0.87 -2.28 9.38
CA SER A 64 -0.07 -3.04 8.56
C SER A 64 0.47 -3.29 7.16
N TYR A 65 0.92 -2.24 6.46
CA TYR A 65 1.45 -2.36 5.10
C TYR A 65 2.69 -3.25 5.04
N ARG A 66 3.62 -3.13 5.98
CA ARG A 66 4.78 -4.03 6.07
C ARG A 66 4.40 -5.47 6.41
N ALA A 67 3.30 -5.70 7.12
CA ALA A 67 2.81 -7.04 7.39
C ALA A 67 2.17 -7.66 6.14
N GLN A 68 1.41 -6.87 5.37
CA GLN A 68 0.84 -7.27 4.08
C GLN A 68 1.94 -7.59 3.05
N GLU A 69 2.96 -6.74 2.91
CA GLU A 69 4.12 -6.99 2.02
C GLU A 69 4.83 -8.31 2.35
N ARG A 70 4.98 -8.63 3.64
CA ARG A 70 5.56 -9.91 4.06
C ARG A 70 4.67 -11.11 3.74
N LYS A 71 3.34 -10.93 3.75
CA LYS A 71 2.39 -11.98 3.37
C LYS A 71 2.40 -12.21 1.86
N SER A 72 2.45 -11.15 1.06
CA SER A 72 2.50 -11.27 -0.41
C SER A 72 3.82 -11.84 -0.93
N ASN A 73 4.95 -11.58 -0.24
CA ASN A 73 6.26 -12.13 -0.61
C ASN A 73 6.57 -13.53 -0.05
N ARG A 74 5.64 -14.20 0.66
CA ARG A 74 5.85 -15.59 1.02
C ARG A 74 5.70 -16.44 -0.26
N PRO A 75 6.70 -17.26 -0.63
CA PRO A 75 6.49 -18.23 -1.69
C PRO A 75 5.35 -19.13 -1.21
N THR A 76 4.32 -19.27 -2.05
CA THR A 76 3.23 -20.23 -1.84
C THR A 76 3.87 -21.59 -1.66
N ALA A 77 3.96 -22.08 -0.42
CA ALA A 77 4.42 -23.43 -0.18
C ALA A 77 3.50 -24.37 -0.95
N ASN A 78 4.06 -25.06 -1.94
CA ASN A 78 3.41 -26.06 -2.77
C ASN A 78 2.48 -26.93 -1.92
N HIS A 79 1.17 -26.78 -2.13
CA HIS A 79 0.18 -27.75 -1.68
C HIS A 79 0.29 -28.99 -2.58
N HIS A 80 1.36 -29.77 -2.40
CA HIS A 80 1.49 -31.07 -3.04
C HIS A 80 0.58 -32.06 -2.31
N ASN A 81 -0.60 -32.22 -2.90
CA ASN A 81 -1.59 -33.25 -2.70
C ASN A 81 -0.99 -34.61 -2.28
N SER A 82 -1.06 -34.96 -1.00
CA SER A 82 -0.80 -36.33 -0.55
C SER A 82 -2.06 -37.18 -0.74
N LYS A 83 -2.42 -37.46 -1.99
CA LYS A 83 -3.12 -38.71 -2.30
C LYS A 83 -2.08 -39.82 -2.33
N LYS A 84 -1.98 -40.59 -1.26
CA LYS A 84 -1.44 -41.95 -1.33
C LYS A 84 -2.56 -42.92 -1.00
N SER A 85 -3.05 -43.54 -2.07
CA SER A 85 -3.73 -44.83 -2.04
C SER A 85 -2.78 -45.89 -1.47
N HIS A 86 -3.26 -46.68 -0.52
CA HIS A 86 -3.29 -48.15 -0.56
C HIS A 86 -4.09 -48.68 0.62
#